data_AF-A0A915N7N8-F1
#
_entry.id   AF-A0A915N7N8-F1
#
_cell.length_a   1.000
_cell.length_b   1.000
_cell.length_c   1.000
_cell.angle_alpha   90.00
_cell.angle_beta   90.00
_cell.angle_gamma   90.00
#
_symmetry.space_group_name_H-M   'P 1'
#
loop_
_entity.id
_entity.type
_entity.pdbx_description
1 polymer ?
#
loop_
_entity_poly.entity_id
_entity_poly.type
_entity_poly.pdbx_seq_one_letter_code
_entity_poly.pdbx_strand_id
1 'polypeptide(L)'
;MQVNTEDITVPWGQAPDSLDQQYGKWRLSVFQDVQESLDTSKLYFLYDPIADDTCYTTGGRKGMTCLVVFDTNRKCFVGEINLRVQGRVKFLFALKSPSPSGGTAFALVTQSEDYGQFVMHVWRVNMNYDGMSLMADPHSLLTAPIVIDSEFICTMREDEPQLVVVHGPGLNVVKINAEASAPQEPMDRFSVPGSELSHFYDGFVSRGNMYFLSSSPDGHFDHSRVHILNLSTRGPLSTQYMNADPSRGFPPPRKQAAIDSISGFILLAGGEIDYGEGGVVRLVDYWVLDLTTFKWNQVPAQMPVPLIEPRLTTANSGNVYLWGDFDEPLPGMPPSGTHVRILRIRGLNTTAPPPYAQATAYPVPNQQQYGGTPYPNAGGGHGWNPSQQGVVTAPPYPGAAPYPTGAAPYPAGSSSYPPGNTGSDPPYNQQGSYPHYPPQEKKEKDCTLM
;
A
#
# COMPACT_ATOMS: atom_id res chain seq x y z
N MET A 1 -7.97 -14.64 -16.65
CA MET A 1 -6.86 -13.69 -16.41
C MET A 1 -5.62 -14.51 -16.10
N GLN A 2 -4.56 -14.43 -16.91
CA GLN A 2 -3.30 -15.11 -16.60
C GLN A 2 -2.37 -14.07 -15.97
N VAL A 3 -2.26 -14.13 -14.65
CA VAL A 3 -1.34 -13.27 -13.88
C VAL A 3 -0.03 -14.02 -13.69
N ASN A 4 1.07 -13.33 -13.96
CA ASN A 4 2.42 -13.87 -13.78
C ASN A 4 3.16 -13.04 -12.72
N THR A 5 3.67 -13.71 -11.69
CA THR A 5 4.51 -13.10 -10.66
C THR A 5 5.92 -13.65 -10.79
N GLU A 6 6.90 -12.76 -10.91
CA GLU A 6 8.32 -13.09 -10.98
C GLU A 6 9.05 -12.42 -9.82
N ASP A 7 9.85 -13.17 -9.07
CA ASP A 7 10.86 -12.57 -8.19
C ASP A 7 12.00 -12.03 -9.04
N ILE A 8 12.18 -10.72 -9.02
CA ILE A 8 13.21 -10.02 -9.80
C ILE A 8 14.39 -9.58 -8.95
N THR A 9 14.48 -10.01 -7.69
CA THR A 9 15.72 -9.92 -6.91
C THR A 9 16.62 -11.12 -7.13
N VAL A 10 17.81 -11.15 -6.50
CA VAL A 10 18.80 -12.24 -6.63
C VAL A 10 18.10 -13.60 -6.48
N PRO A 11 18.08 -14.45 -7.52
CA PRO A 11 17.41 -15.73 -7.48
C PRO A 11 18.01 -16.63 -6.41
N TRP A 12 17.15 -17.43 -5.76
CA TRP A 12 17.61 -18.37 -4.75
C TRP A 12 18.67 -19.34 -5.33
N GLY A 13 19.81 -19.41 -4.66
CA GLY A 13 20.93 -20.30 -4.95
C GLY A 13 21.95 -19.71 -5.93
N GLN A 14 21.76 -18.46 -6.39
CA GLN A 14 22.71 -17.75 -7.25
C GLN A 14 23.58 -16.80 -6.43
N ALA A 15 24.82 -16.63 -6.85
CA ALA A 15 25.68 -15.58 -6.29
C ALA A 15 25.12 -14.20 -6.69
N PRO A 16 25.07 -13.23 -5.76
CA PRO A 16 24.64 -11.87 -6.08
C PRO A 16 25.61 -11.21 -7.07
N ASP A 17 25.11 -10.28 -7.89
CA ASP A 17 25.94 -9.44 -8.75
C ASP A 17 26.95 -8.66 -7.89
N SER A 18 28.16 -8.45 -8.41
CA SER A 18 29.20 -7.64 -7.75
C SER A 18 28.73 -6.23 -7.37
N LEU A 19 27.86 -5.61 -8.17
CA LEU A 19 27.29 -4.30 -7.88
C LEU A 19 26.36 -4.33 -6.67
N ASP A 20 25.70 -5.46 -6.41
CA ASP A 20 24.83 -5.63 -5.25
C ASP A 20 25.62 -5.66 -3.94
N GLN A 21 26.91 -6.02 -3.99
CA GLN A 21 27.81 -5.89 -2.84
C GLN A 21 28.10 -4.43 -2.50
N GLN A 22 28.12 -3.56 -3.51
CA GLN A 22 28.42 -2.14 -3.37
C GLN A 22 27.16 -1.31 -3.07
N TYR A 23 26.09 -1.56 -3.81
CA TYR A 23 24.87 -0.73 -3.84
C TYR A 23 23.64 -1.44 -3.27
N GLY A 24 23.73 -2.70 -2.85
CA GLY A 24 22.59 -3.48 -2.38
C GLY A 24 22.40 -3.47 -0.86
N LYS A 25 21.78 -4.56 -0.38
CA LYS A 25 21.51 -4.86 1.05
C LYS A 25 20.60 -3.83 1.72
N TRP A 26 19.58 -3.38 1.02
CA TRP A 26 18.59 -2.46 1.56
C TRP A 26 17.50 -3.19 2.35
N ARG A 27 16.85 -2.44 3.23
CA ARG A 27 15.66 -2.85 3.99
C ARG A 27 14.47 -2.02 3.56
N LEU A 28 13.28 -2.57 3.69
CA LEU A 28 12.05 -1.88 3.32
C LEU A 28 11.91 -0.54 4.05
N SER A 29 12.24 -0.51 5.35
CA SER A 29 12.03 0.65 6.21
C SER A 29 12.72 1.93 5.73
N VAL A 30 13.79 1.80 4.94
CA VAL A 30 14.59 2.93 4.45
C VAL A 30 13.98 3.59 3.21
N PHE A 31 12.98 2.96 2.60
CA PHE A 31 12.35 3.45 1.40
C PHE A 31 10.95 3.95 1.70
N GLN A 32 10.56 5.04 1.06
CA GLN A 32 9.22 5.61 1.17
C GLN A 32 8.34 5.16 0.00
N ASP A 33 8.89 5.12 -1.20
CA ASP A 33 8.16 4.84 -2.43
C ASP A 33 9.08 4.24 -3.51
N VAL A 34 8.49 3.67 -4.56
CA VAL A 34 9.19 3.09 -5.72
C VAL A 34 8.50 3.52 -6.99
N GLN A 35 9.27 3.84 -8.04
CA GLN A 35 8.71 4.12 -9.36
C GLN A 35 9.51 3.45 -10.48
N GLU A 36 8.82 3.00 -11.53
CA GLU A 36 9.45 2.42 -12.71
C GLU A 36 9.93 3.50 -13.69
N SER A 37 11.09 3.29 -14.29
CA SER A 37 11.58 4.08 -15.42
C SER A 37 10.66 4.01 -16.64
N LEU A 38 10.67 5.06 -17.46
CA LEU A 38 9.92 5.14 -18.71
C LEU A 38 10.23 3.98 -19.68
N ASP A 39 11.49 3.53 -19.73
CA ASP A 39 11.94 2.42 -20.58
C ASP A 39 11.82 1.04 -19.92
N THR A 40 11.27 0.99 -18.70
CA THR A 40 11.07 -0.22 -17.87
C THR A 40 12.36 -0.93 -17.42
N SER A 41 13.54 -0.36 -17.69
CA SER A 41 14.83 -0.97 -17.37
C SER A 41 15.24 -0.80 -15.91
N LYS A 42 14.62 0.13 -15.19
CA LYS A 42 14.98 0.52 -13.82
C LYS A 42 13.77 0.72 -12.91
N LEU A 43 13.99 0.48 -11.62
CA LEU A 43 13.16 0.96 -10.53
C LEU A 43 13.94 1.97 -9.71
N TYR A 44 13.26 3.05 -9.30
CA TYR A 44 13.81 4.10 -8.47
C TYR A 44 13.17 4.02 -7.09
N PHE A 45 13.94 3.61 -6.10
CA PHE A 45 13.52 3.54 -4.71
C PHE A 45 13.83 4.88 -4.03
N LEU A 46 12.81 5.54 -3.48
CA LEU A 46 12.94 6.80 -2.77
C LEU A 46 13.48 6.56 -1.37
N TYR A 47 14.78 6.82 -1.17
CA TYR A 47 15.48 6.58 0.08
C TYR A 47 15.33 7.75 1.06
N ASP A 48 14.90 7.43 2.27
CA ASP A 48 14.78 8.33 3.41
C ASP A 48 15.87 8.05 4.44
N PRO A 49 16.90 8.91 4.54
CA PRO A 49 17.98 8.72 5.49
C PRO A 49 17.54 8.82 6.96
N ILE A 50 16.45 9.53 7.25
CA ILE A 50 15.94 9.66 8.63
C ILE A 50 15.30 8.34 9.08
N ALA A 51 14.54 7.69 8.19
CA ALA A 51 13.99 6.37 8.46
C ALA A 51 15.09 5.28 8.60
N ASP A 52 16.22 5.45 7.92
CA ASP A 52 17.40 4.59 8.08
C ASP A 52 18.06 4.79 9.46
N ASP A 53 18.26 6.05 9.88
CA ASP A 53 18.85 6.38 11.19
C ASP A 53 18.03 5.84 12.37
N THR A 54 16.70 5.79 12.24
CA THR A 54 15.80 5.29 13.30
C THR A 54 15.51 3.80 13.20
N CYS A 55 15.98 3.14 12.14
CA CYS A 55 15.78 1.70 11.98
C CYS A 55 16.68 0.92 12.94
N TYR A 56 16.07 0.26 13.94
CA TYR A 56 16.77 -0.55 14.95
C TYR A 56 17.45 -1.82 14.41
N THR A 57 17.35 -2.08 13.11
CA THR A 57 18.02 -3.22 12.49
C THR A 57 19.42 -2.78 12.03
N THR A 58 20.41 -3.66 12.14
CA THR A 58 21.85 -3.32 12.18
C THR A 58 22.39 -2.39 11.07
N GLY A 59 23.14 -1.35 11.44
CA GLY A 59 23.90 -0.51 10.50
C GLY A 59 23.60 0.98 10.70
N GLY A 60 24.58 1.84 10.40
CA GLY A 60 24.35 3.28 10.32
C GLY A 60 23.85 3.67 8.93
N ARG A 61 23.25 4.86 8.84
CA ARG A 61 22.80 5.48 7.59
C ARG A 61 23.79 5.30 6.45
N LYS A 62 23.26 4.84 5.31
CA LYS A 62 24.07 4.56 4.11
C LYS A 62 24.38 5.79 3.24
N GLY A 63 23.50 6.79 3.21
CA GLY A 63 23.68 7.90 2.25
C GLY A 63 22.84 9.14 2.52
N MET A 64 22.83 10.08 1.58
CA MET A 64 21.90 11.22 1.60
C MET A 64 20.58 10.85 0.94
N THR A 65 19.56 11.70 1.08
CA THR A 65 18.30 11.56 0.33
C THR A 65 18.58 11.37 -1.14
N CYS A 66 18.14 10.25 -1.71
CA CYS A 66 18.47 9.86 -3.06
C CYS A 66 17.40 8.94 -3.67
N LEU A 67 17.50 8.74 -4.99
CA LEU A 67 16.87 7.60 -5.66
C LEU A 67 17.90 6.48 -5.72
N VAL A 68 17.63 5.37 -5.04
CA VAL A 68 18.41 4.15 -5.18
C VAL A 68 17.91 3.39 -6.41
N VAL A 69 18.83 3.04 -7.29
CA VAL A 69 18.51 2.51 -8.63
C VAL A 69 18.65 0.99 -8.63
N PHE A 70 17.56 0.31 -8.95
CA PHE A 70 17.52 -1.12 -9.21
C PHE A 70 17.39 -1.37 -10.72
N ASP A 71 18.28 -2.16 -11.31
CA ASP A 71 18.21 -2.52 -12.73
C ASP A 71 17.39 -3.81 -12.90
N THR A 72 16.29 -3.74 -13.63
CA THR A 72 15.32 -4.85 -13.76
C THR A 72 15.82 -5.97 -14.66
N ASN A 73 16.80 -5.69 -15.52
CA ASN A 73 17.42 -6.69 -16.39
C ASN A 73 18.54 -7.43 -15.67
N ARG A 74 19.38 -6.69 -14.94
CA ARG A 74 20.47 -7.27 -14.11
C ARG A 74 19.99 -7.86 -12.80
N LYS A 75 18.80 -7.46 -12.33
CA LYS A 75 18.19 -7.90 -11.07
C LYS A 75 19.02 -7.54 -9.84
N CYS A 76 19.62 -6.35 -9.84
CA CYS A 76 20.46 -5.85 -8.75
C CYS A 76 20.39 -4.32 -8.61
N PHE A 77 20.81 -3.83 -7.44
CA PHE A 77 21.03 -2.40 -7.23
C PHE A 77 22.33 -1.95 -7.91
N VAL A 78 22.28 -0.82 -8.62
CA VAL A 78 23.37 -0.37 -9.52
C VAL A 78 23.85 1.05 -9.27
N GLY A 79 23.22 1.80 -8.36
CA GLY A 79 23.67 3.15 -8.05
C GLY A 79 22.67 3.96 -7.23
N GLU A 80 23.06 5.21 -6.97
CA GLU A 80 22.31 6.18 -6.19
C GLU A 80 22.33 7.55 -6.89
N ILE A 81 21.19 8.23 -6.94
CA ILE A 81 21.04 9.55 -7.54
C ILE A 81 20.63 10.53 -6.45
N ASN A 82 21.55 11.41 -6.03
CA ASN A 82 21.29 12.35 -4.95
C ASN A 82 20.16 13.33 -5.29
N LEU A 83 19.26 13.55 -4.32
CA LEU A 83 18.17 14.51 -4.40
C LEU A 83 18.44 15.67 -3.46
N ARG A 84 18.57 16.87 -4.02
CA ARG A 84 18.72 18.11 -3.24
C ARG A 84 17.37 18.78 -3.11
N VAL A 85 16.64 18.41 -2.06
CA VAL A 85 15.30 18.93 -1.76
C VAL A 85 15.18 19.31 -0.29
N GLN A 86 14.27 20.22 0.03
CA GLN A 86 13.93 20.56 1.41
C GLN A 86 12.94 19.55 1.97
N GLY A 87 13.12 19.19 3.24
CA GLY A 87 12.20 18.31 3.97
C GLY A 87 12.48 16.82 3.78
N ARG A 88 11.77 16.02 4.57
CA ARG A 88 11.77 14.56 4.54
C ARG A 88 10.94 14.07 3.36
N VAL A 89 11.46 13.12 2.59
CA VAL A 89 10.76 12.56 1.43
C VAL A 89 9.57 11.71 1.88
N LYS A 90 8.46 11.73 1.12
CA LYS A 90 7.23 10.99 1.45
C LYS A 90 6.69 10.19 0.27
N PHE A 91 6.53 10.80 -0.90
CA PHE A 91 5.95 10.15 -2.08
C PHE A 91 6.71 10.49 -3.35
N LEU A 92 6.76 9.56 -4.31
CA LEU A 92 7.34 9.75 -5.63
C LEU A 92 6.36 9.25 -6.68
N PHE A 93 5.97 10.09 -7.63
CA PHE A 93 5.02 9.73 -8.69
C PHE A 93 5.67 9.81 -10.07
N ALA A 94 5.57 8.74 -10.87
CA ALA A 94 6.09 8.72 -12.24
C ALA A 94 5.15 9.42 -13.23
N LEU A 95 5.64 10.49 -13.86
CA LEU A 95 4.87 11.20 -14.87
C LEU A 95 4.86 10.43 -16.19
N LYS A 96 3.73 10.51 -16.89
CA LYS A 96 3.59 9.93 -18.23
C LYS A 96 4.37 10.71 -19.28
N SER A 97 4.48 12.03 -19.12
CA SER A 97 5.36 12.85 -19.96
C SER A 97 6.81 12.53 -19.65
N PRO A 98 7.67 12.29 -20.65
CA PRO A 98 9.10 12.16 -20.43
C PRO A 98 9.72 13.47 -19.90
N SER A 99 10.91 13.35 -19.33
CA SER A 99 11.78 14.51 -19.11
C SER A 99 12.16 15.16 -20.45
N PRO A 100 12.44 16.49 -20.50
CA PRO A 100 12.91 17.14 -21.73
C PRO A 100 14.17 16.51 -22.35
N SER A 101 15.01 15.84 -21.55
CA SER A 101 16.19 15.10 -22.02
C SER A 101 15.90 13.65 -22.44
N GLY A 102 14.62 13.25 -22.48
CA GLY A 102 14.17 11.91 -22.90
C GLY A 102 14.17 10.86 -21.78
N GLY A 103 14.60 11.21 -20.56
CA GLY A 103 14.56 10.31 -19.41
C GLY A 103 13.20 10.26 -18.71
N THR A 104 13.16 9.53 -17.58
CA THR A 104 11.99 9.48 -16.70
C THR A 104 11.78 10.80 -15.97
N ALA A 105 10.53 11.10 -15.64
CA ALA A 105 10.13 12.33 -15.00
C ALA A 105 9.27 11.99 -13.78
N PHE A 106 9.51 12.68 -12.66
CA PHE A 106 8.75 12.48 -11.43
C PHE A 106 8.20 13.77 -10.87
N ALA A 107 7.13 13.64 -10.09
CA ALA A 107 6.79 14.56 -9.02
C ALA A 107 7.17 13.94 -7.67
N LEU A 108 7.94 14.66 -6.88
CA LEU A 108 8.44 14.24 -5.57
C LEU A 108 7.78 15.09 -4.48
N VAL A 109 7.23 14.45 -3.45
CA VAL A 109 6.61 15.12 -2.31
C VAL A 109 7.54 15.00 -1.10
N THR A 110 7.79 16.13 -0.45
CA THR A 110 8.52 16.19 0.82
C THR A 110 7.75 16.97 1.86
N GLN A 111 8.07 16.74 3.13
CA GLN A 111 7.46 17.41 4.29
C GLN A 111 8.54 18.03 5.17
N SER A 112 8.36 19.27 5.60
CA SER A 112 9.17 19.90 6.64
C SER A 112 8.30 20.45 7.76
N GLU A 113 8.92 20.75 8.89
CA GLU A 113 8.30 21.50 9.98
C GLU A 113 8.89 22.91 9.99
N ASP A 114 8.07 23.91 9.68
CA ASP A 114 8.45 25.30 9.57
C ASP A 114 7.68 26.08 10.64
N TYR A 115 8.38 26.64 11.63
CA TYR A 115 7.79 27.45 12.70
C TYR A 115 6.64 26.76 13.49
N GLY A 116 6.74 25.45 13.71
CA GLY A 116 5.73 24.66 14.44
C GLY A 116 4.51 24.28 13.59
N GLN A 117 4.59 24.43 12.26
CA GLN A 117 3.58 23.95 11.31
C GLN A 117 4.21 22.94 10.36
N PHE A 118 3.48 21.87 10.05
CA PHE A 118 3.89 20.98 8.97
C PHE A 118 3.57 21.61 7.62
N VAL A 119 4.53 21.54 6.71
CA VAL A 119 4.39 22.05 5.35
C VAL A 119 4.83 21.00 4.34
N MET A 120 4.07 20.90 3.26
CA MET A 120 4.32 19.99 2.16
C MET A 120 4.89 20.75 0.97
N HIS A 121 6.00 20.25 0.44
CA HIS A 121 6.63 20.72 -0.78
C HIS A 121 6.41 19.70 -1.90
N VAL A 122 6.30 20.19 -3.13
CA VAL A 122 6.18 19.33 -4.31
C VAL A 122 7.21 19.76 -5.33
N TRP A 123 8.04 18.82 -5.76
CA TRP A 123 9.19 19.05 -6.63
C TRP A 123 9.03 18.32 -7.95
N ARG A 124 9.50 18.94 -9.02
CA ARG A 124 9.69 18.30 -10.32
C ARG A 124 11.10 17.72 -10.39
N VAL A 125 11.20 16.43 -10.66
CA VAL A 125 12.47 15.73 -10.86
C VAL A 125 12.57 15.24 -12.30
N ASN A 126 13.65 15.60 -12.99
CA ASN A 126 13.87 15.30 -14.40
C ASN A 126 15.16 14.48 -14.56
N MET A 127 15.03 13.24 -15.02
CA MET A 127 16.16 12.35 -15.31
C MET A 127 16.68 12.57 -16.73
N ASN A 128 17.98 12.38 -16.93
CA ASN A 128 18.55 12.19 -18.27
C ASN A 128 18.14 10.84 -18.87
N TYR A 129 18.29 10.70 -20.18
CA TYR A 129 18.00 9.48 -20.92
C TYR A 129 18.77 8.24 -20.42
N ASP A 130 19.89 8.43 -19.72
CA ASP A 130 20.68 7.35 -19.12
C ASP A 130 19.99 6.69 -17.92
N GLY A 131 18.97 7.36 -17.35
CA GLY A 131 18.27 6.94 -16.15
C GLY A 131 19.15 6.88 -14.89
N MET A 132 20.36 7.45 -14.93
CA MET A 132 21.36 7.41 -13.86
C MET A 132 21.80 8.79 -13.39
N SER A 133 21.36 9.86 -14.05
CA SER A 133 21.68 11.23 -13.67
C SER A 133 20.48 12.17 -13.82
N LEU A 134 20.47 13.26 -13.06
CA LEU A 134 19.47 14.32 -13.19
C LEU A 134 19.84 15.28 -14.32
N MET A 135 18.83 15.77 -15.04
CA MET A 135 18.98 16.85 -16.03
C MET A 135 19.40 18.16 -15.36
N ALA A 136 18.83 18.43 -14.17
CA ALA A 136 19.12 19.56 -13.30
C ALA A 136 18.65 19.23 -11.88
N ASP A 137 19.06 20.04 -10.90
CA ASP A 137 18.53 19.91 -9.53
C ASP A 137 16.99 20.03 -9.53
N PRO A 138 16.27 19.29 -8.65
CA PRO A 138 14.82 19.38 -8.55
C PRO A 138 14.36 20.82 -8.30
N HIS A 139 13.24 21.22 -8.91
CA HIS A 139 12.66 22.54 -8.70
C HIS A 139 11.24 22.44 -8.15
N SER A 140 10.82 23.44 -7.37
CA SER A 140 9.46 23.48 -6.80
C SER A 140 8.41 23.61 -7.91
N LEU A 141 7.32 22.86 -7.76
CA LEU A 141 6.10 23.02 -8.56
C LEU A 141 5.17 24.09 -8.00
N LEU A 142 5.36 24.48 -6.73
CA LEU A 142 4.52 25.46 -6.04
C LEU A 142 5.29 26.74 -5.69
N THR A 143 4.62 27.88 -5.82
CA THR A 143 5.11 29.21 -5.37
C THR A 143 5.32 29.28 -3.86
N ALA A 144 4.49 28.56 -3.10
CA ALA A 144 4.61 28.38 -1.66
C ALA A 144 4.23 26.95 -1.27
N PRO A 145 4.86 26.35 -0.24
CA PRO A 145 4.47 25.04 0.24
C PRO A 145 3.04 25.07 0.82
N ILE A 146 2.39 23.91 0.85
CA ILE A 146 1.04 23.78 1.40
C ILE A 146 1.16 23.51 2.89
N VAL A 147 0.55 24.35 3.71
CA VAL A 147 0.39 24.07 5.14
C VAL A 147 -0.56 22.90 5.29
N ILE A 148 -0.08 21.86 5.95
CA ILE A 148 -0.81 20.61 6.20
C ILE A 148 -0.80 20.32 7.71
N ASP A 149 -1.67 19.42 8.12
CA ASP A 149 -1.48 18.71 9.39
C ASP A 149 -0.39 17.64 9.24
N SER A 150 -0.07 16.92 10.32
CA SER A 150 0.88 15.81 10.25
C SER A 150 0.43 14.70 9.30
N GLU A 151 -0.88 14.49 9.18
CA GLU A 151 -1.49 13.46 8.33
C GLU A 151 -2.03 14.06 7.02
N PHE A 152 -1.70 13.42 5.89
CA PHE A 152 -2.25 13.77 4.58
C PHE A 152 -2.22 12.55 3.64
N ILE A 153 -3.18 12.51 2.72
CA ILE A 153 -3.18 11.59 1.59
C ILE A 153 -2.68 12.35 0.37
N CYS A 154 -1.75 11.75 -0.37
CA CYS A 154 -1.28 12.30 -1.63
C CYS A 154 -1.32 11.21 -2.70
N THR A 155 -1.92 11.51 -3.83
CA THR A 155 -2.08 10.57 -4.93
C THR A 155 -2.07 11.30 -6.26
N MET A 156 -1.75 10.61 -7.34
CA MET A 156 -1.70 11.18 -8.68
C MET A 156 -2.84 10.67 -9.53
N ARG A 157 -3.45 11.58 -10.29
CA ARG A 157 -4.44 11.21 -11.29
C ARG A 157 -3.81 10.36 -12.37
N GLU A 158 -4.46 9.24 -12.67
CA GLU A 158 -4.09 8.40 -13.79
C GLU A 158 -4.47 9.00 -15.14
N ASP A 159 -5.43 9.92 -15.18
CA ASP A 159 -6.01 10.48 -16.39
C ASP A 159 -5.50 11.90 -16.73
N GLU A 160 -4.87 12.57 -15.78
CA GLU A 160 -4.28 13.91 -15.94
C GLU A 160 -2.98 14.02 -15.12
N PRO A 161 -2.00 14.83 -15.53
CA PRO A 161 -0.76 15.08 -14.77
C PRO A 161 -1.02 15.99 -13.56
N GLN A 162 -1.90 15.53 -12.67
CA GLN A 162 -2.40 16.28 -11.54
C GLN A 162 -2.25 15.46 -10.27
N LEU A 163 -1.51 16.02 -9.31
CA LEU A 163 -1.50 15.51 -7.94
C LEU A 163 -2.74 16.00 -7.21
N VAL A 164 -3.32 15.13 -6.40
CA VAL A 164 -4.44 15.40 -5.51
C VAL A 164 -3.96 15.15 -4.10
N VAL A 165 -3.99 16.19 -3.28
CA VAL A 165 -3.59 16.15 -1.89
C VAL A 165 -4.81 16.39 -1.04
N VAL A 166 -5.01 15.55 -0.02
CA VAL A 166 -6.08 15.70 0.96
C VAL A 166 -5.47 15.80 2.34
N HIS A 167 -5.75 16.89 3.04
CA HIS A 167 -5.16 17.15 4.35
C HIS A 167 -6.18 17.73 5.34
N GLY A 168 -5.89 17.56 6.63
CA GLY A 168 -6.68 18.09 7.74
C GLY A 168 -6.43 19.58 8.03
N PRO A 169 -7.22 20.17 8.95
CA PRO A 169 -8.39 19.56 9.61
C PRO A 169 -9.60 19.50 8.66
N GLY A 170 -10.44 18.46 8.78
CA GLY A 170 -11.45 18.11 7.78
C GLY A 170 -10.85 17.46 6.54
N LEU A 171 -11.57 17.53 5.42
CA LEU A 171 -11.07 17.07 4.12
C LEU A 171 -10.82 18.27 3.20
N ASN A 172 -9.61 18.82 3.25
CA ASN A 172 -9.17 19.87 2.34
C ASN A 172 -8.47 19.25 1.14
N VAL A 173 -9.05 19.43 -0.04
CA VAL A 173 -8.52 18.90 -1.30
C VAL A 173 -7.77 20.01 -2.02
N VAL A 174 -6.53 19.73 -2.41
CA VAL A 174 -5.68 20.61 -3.20
C VAL A 174 -5.25 19.87 -4.46
N LYS A 175 -5.44 20.49 -5.63
CA LYS A 175 -5.00 19.94 -6.92
C LYS A 175 -3.78 20.69 -7.42
N ILE A 176 -2.74 19.96 -7.80
CA ILE A 176 -1.44 20.52 -8.20
C ILE A 176 -1.10 20.00 -9.59
N ASN A 177 -0.65 20.88 -10.49
CA ASN A 177 -0.15 20.48 -11.79
C ASN A 177 1.26 19.88 -11.64
N ALA A 178 1.40 18.59 -11.92
CA ALA A 178 2.66 17.86 -11.81
C ALA A 178 3.64 18.15 -12.97
N GLU A 179 3.14 18.75 -14.06
CA GLU A 179 3.89 19.08 -15.27
C GLU A 179 4.23 20.57 -15.37
N ALA A 180 4.07 21.34 -14.28
CA ALA A 180 4.44 22.75 -14.28
C ALA A 180 5.91 22.93 -14.67
N SER A 181 6.18 23.85 -15.61
CA SER A 181 7.55 24.22 -16.01
C SER A 181 8.20 25.23 -15.05
N ALA A 182 7.41 25.82 -14.16
CA ALA A 182 7.82 26.79 -13.16
C ALA A 182 6.86 26.71 -11.95
N PRO A 183 7.30 27.18 -10.77
CA PRO A 183 6.43 27.30 -9.60
C PRO A 183 5.14 28.07 -9.89
N GLN A 184 4.01 27.55 -9.46
CA GLN A 184 2.70 28.21 -9.60
C GLN A 184 1.79 27.95 -8.38
N GLU A 185 0.68 28.67 -8.28
CA GLU A 185 -0.37 28.36 -7.31
C GLU A 185 -1.05 27.02 -7.64
N PRO A 186 -1.65 26.33 -6.65
CA PRO A 186 -2.46 25.14 -6.92
C PRO A 186 -3.58 25.43 -7.92
N MET A 187 -3.89 24.43 -8.75
CA MET A 187 -4.91 24.52 -9.79
C MET A 187 -6.32 24.71 -9.20
N ASP A 188 -6.55 24.16 -8.01
CA ASP A 188 -7.86 24.15 -7.36
C ASP A 188 -7.70 23.85 -5.86
N ARG A 189 -8.62 24.38 -5.06
CA ARG A 189 -8.74 24.08 -3.62
C ARG A 189 -10.21 24.05 -3.22
N PHE A 190 -10.61 23.07 -2.43
CA PHE A 190 -11.94 23.01 -1.83
C PHE A 190 -11.96 22.11 -0.60
N SER A 191 -12.92 22.32 0.29
CA SER A 191 -13.12 21.49 1.48
C SER A 191 -14.40 20.67 1.36
N VAL A 192 -14.36 19.43 1.83
CA VAL A 192 -15.53 18.55 1.91
C VAL A 192 -16.05 18.53 3.34
N PRO A 193 -17.28 19.01 3.60
CA PRO A 193 -17.82 19.07 4.96
C PRO A 193 -18.20 17.68 5.50
N GLY A 194 -18.09 17.51 6.82
CA GLY A 194 -18.68 16.38 7.55
C GLY A 194 -17.84 15.10 7.59
N SER A 195 -16.55 15.17 7.28
CA SER A 195 -15.62 14.04 7.43
C SER A 195 -14.23 14.52 7.81
N GLU A 196 -13.51 13.68 8.54
CA GLU A 196 -12.11 13.86 8.93
C GLU A 196 -11.24 12.82 8.22
N LEU A 197 -9.98 13.17 7.99
CA LEU A 197 -9.03 12.28 7.31
C LEU A 197 -8.78 10.99 8.10
N SER A 198 -8.72 11.11 9.43
CA SER A 198 -8.45 10.00 10.37
C SER A 198 -9.51 8.89 10.38
N HIS A 199 -10.65 9.08 9.71
CA HIS A 199 -11.68 8.06 9.55
C HIS A 199 -11.35 7.04 8.45
N PHE A 200 -10.39 7.35 7.58
CA PHE A 200 -10.05 6.54 6.44
C PHE A 200 -8.76 5.76 6.69
N TYR A 201 -8.67 4.58 6.09
CA TYR A 201 -7.47 3.76 6.10
C TYR A 201 -6.46 4.28 5.07
N ASP A 202 -6.93 4.68 3.89
CA ASP A 202 -6.12 5.26 2.81
C ASP A 202 -7.05 5.89 1.74
N GLY A 203 -6.50 6.56 0.72
CA GLY A 203 -7.26 7.19 -0.35
C GLY A 203 -6.55 7.17 -1.70
N PHE A 204 -7.29 6.73 -2.72
CA PHE A 204 -6.77 6.55 -4.08
C PHE A 204 -7.60 7.30 -5.11
N VAL A 205 -6.98 7.76 -6.20
CA VAL A 205 -7.72 8.34 -7.32
C VAL A 205 -7.88 7.35 -8.45
N SER A 206 -9.11 7.23 -8.95
CA SER A 206 -9.36 6.58 -10.24
C SER A 206 -10.55 7.22 -10.95
N ARG A 207 -10.47 7.32 -12.29
CA ARG A 207 -11.58 7.82 -13.13
C ARG A 207 -12.22 9.12 -12.63
N GLY A 208 -11.41 10.09 -12.20
CA GLY A 208 -11.87 11.40 -11.72
C GLY A 208 -12.55 11.41 -10.34
N ASN A 209 -12.51 10.30 -9.60
CA ASN A 209 -13.01 10.21 -8.23
C ASN A 209 -11.87 9.85 -7.27
N MET A 210 -11.94 10.35 -6.04
CA MET A 210 -11.21 9.77 -4.91
C MET A 210 -12.03 8.68 -4.26
N TYR A 211 -11.38 7.58 -3.94
CA TYR A 211 -11.91 6.43 -3.23
C TYR A 211 -11.16 6.31 -1.90
N PHE A 212 -11.83 6.66 -0.81
CA PHE A 212 -11.31 6.49 0.53
C PHE A 212 -11.71 5.12 1.07
N LEU A 213 -10.70 4.31 1.38
CA LEU A 213 -10.88 3.01 2.01
C LEU A 213 -11.23 3.20 3.48
N SER A 214 -12.21 2.44 3.97
CA SER A 214 -12.63 2.57 5.35
C SER A 214 -11.63 1.91 6.31
N SER A 215 -11.51 2.49 7.50
CA SER A 215 -10.87 1.85 8.64
C SER A 215 -11.92 1.33 9.60
N SER A 216 -11.66 0.18 10.21
CA SER A 216 -12.38 -0.30 11.39
C SER A 216 -11.91 0.45 12.64
N PRO A 217 -12.67 0.42 13.77
CA PRO A 217 -12.34 1.19 14.97
C PRO A 217 -11.01 0.83 15.65
N ASP A 218 -10.53 -0.39 15.46
CA ASP A 218 -9.21 -0.85 15.92
C ASP A 218 -8.11 -0.58 14.87
N GLY A 219 -8.48 0.07 13.77
CA GLY A 219 -7.60 0.48 12.71
C GLY A 219 -7.54 -0.46 11.52
N HIS A 220 -8.03 -1.70 11.57
CA HIS A 220 -7.83 -2.59 10.41
C HIS A 220 -8.52 -2.06 9.16
N PHE A 221 -7.97 -2.41 8.01
CA PHE A 221 -8.61 -2.17 6.73
C PHE A 221 -10.02 -2.80 6.71
N ASP A 222 -11.04 -1.98 6.52
CA ASP A 222 -12.44 -2.41 6.38
C ASP A 222 -12.77 -2.61 4.89
N HIS A 223 -12.86 -3.86 4.48
CA HIS A 223 -13.11 -4.27 3.09
C HIS A 223 -14.59 -4.19 2.67
N SER A 224 -15.50 -3.81 3.57
CA SER A 224 -16.95 -3.88 3.35
C SER A 224 -17.52 -2.66 2.60
N ARG A 225 -16.77 -1.56 2.51
CA ARG A 225 -17.25 -0.30 1.93
C ARG A 225 -16.11 0.62 1.49
N VAL A 226 -16.45 1.58 0.64
CA VAL A 226 -15.57 2.65 0.18
C VAL A 226 -16.35 3.97 0.16
N HIS A 227 -15.67 5.08 0.42
CA HIS A 227 -16.26 6.41 0.33
C HIS A 227 -15.72 7.15 -0.88
N ILE A 228 -16.60 7.75 -1.66
CA ILE A 228 -16.30 8.28 -2.98
C ILE A 228 -16.54 9.77 -3.00
N LEU A 229 -15.50 10.52 -3.35
CA LEU A 229 -15.55 11.95 -3.65
C LEU A 229 -15.36 12.17 -5.14
N ASN A 230 -16.33 12.80 -5.80
CA ASN A 230 -16.14 13.24 -7.17
C ASN A 230 -15.37 14.55 -7.20
N LEU A 231 -14.20 14.54 -7.86
CA LEU A 231 -13.30 15.69 -7.88
C LEU A 231 -13.81 16.87 -8.72
N SER A 232 -14.79 16.63 -9.61
CA SER A 232 -15.36 17.66 -10.48
C SER A 232 -16.56 18.35 -9.83
N THR A 233 -17.50 17.58 -9.27
CA THR A 233 -18.71 18.14 -8.65
C THR A 233 -18.48 18.65 -7.23
N ARG A 234 -17.41 18.20 -6.55
CA ARG A 234 -17.03 18.62 -5.18
C ARG A 234 -18.15 18.42 -4.15
N GLY A 235 -19.04 17.46 -4.43
CA GLY A 235 -20.17 17.13 -3.57
C GLY A 235 -19.74 16.41 -2.29
N PRO A 236 -20.70 16.09 -1.40
CA PRO A 236 -20.42 15.28 -0.22
C PRO A 236 -19.92 13.89 -0.62
N LEU A 237 -19.27 13.20 0.33
CA LEU A 237 -18.90 11.81 0.16
C LEU A 237 -20.14 10.93 -0.05
N SER A 238 -20.04 10.01 -1.01
CA SER A 238 -21.01 8.93 -1.17
C SER A 238 -20.39 7.62 -0.71
N THR A 239 -21.14 6.77 0.00
CA THR A 239 -20.65 5.47 0.47
C THR A 239 -21.18 4.37 -0.43
N GLN A 240 -20.30 3.48 -0.87
CA GLN A 240 -20.67 2.25 -1.59
C GLN A 240 -20.30 1.04 -0.74
N TYR A 241 -21.19 0.05 -0.71
CA TYR A 241 -20.94 -1.23 -0.06
C TYR A 241 -20.36 -2.23 -1.06
N MET A 242 -19.37 -2.99 -0.61
CA MET A 242 -18.64 -3.91 -1.46
C MET A 242 -19.35 -5.26 -1.52
N ASN A 243 -19.24 -5.92 -2.66
CA ASN A 243 -19.69 -7.29 -2.89
C ASN A 243 -18.50 -8.24 -2.78
N ALA A 244 -18.77 -9.43 -2.27
CA ALA A 244 -17.78 -10.49 -2.15
C ALA A 244 -17.47 -11.16 -3.49
N ASP A 245 -16.31 -11.80 -3.57
CA ASP A 245 -16.03 -12.79 -4.61
C ASP A 245 -17.04 -13.95 -4.48
N PRO A 246 -17.69 -14.42 -5.56
CA PRO A 246 -18.77 -15.42 -5.45
C PRO A 246 -18.27 -16.78 -4.97
N SER A 247 -16.97 -17.04 -5.11
CA SER A 247 -16.33 -18.31 -4.77
C SER A 247 -15.46 -18.23 -3.53
N ARG A 248 -14.87 -17.07 -3.24
CA ARG A 248 -13.86 -16.89 -2.19
C ARG A 248 -14.30 -15.97 -1.05
N GLY A 249 -15.42 -15.27 -1.18
CA GLY A 249 -15.86 -14.31 -0.17
C GLY A 249 -15.10 -12.99 -0.25
N PHE A 250 -14.97 -12.30 0.87
CA PHE A 250 -14.16 -11.09 1.00
C PHE A 250 -12.68 -11.43 1.25
N PRO A 251 -11.76 -10.48 0.99
CA PRO A 251 -10.39 -10.60 1.49
C PRO A 251 -10.41 -10.82 3.02
N PRO A 252 -9.65 -11.79 3.56
CA PRO A 252 -9.57 -11.95 5.00
C PRO A 252 -9.05 -10.67 5.68
N PRO A 253 -9.55 -10.33 6.89
CA PRO A 253 -9.00 -9.25 7.70
C PRO A 253 -7.50 -9.41 7.87
N ARG A 254 -6.76 -8.33 7.65
CA ARG A 254 -5.29 -8.34 7.60
C ARG A 254 -4.71 -7.00 8.01
N LYS A 255 -3.50 -7.03 8.57
CA LYS A 255 -2.67 -5.85 8.84
C LYS A 255 -1.59 -5.75 7.75
N GLN A 256 -1.02 -4.55 7.62
CA GLN A 256 0.18 -4.30 6.81
C GLN A 256 0.09 -4.82 5.38
N ALA A 257 -1.10 -4.78 4.79
CA ALA A 257 -1.30 -5.21 3.42
C ALA A 257 -0.87 -4.09 2.46
N ALA A 258 -0.33 -4.50 1.32
CA ALA A 258 0.04 -3.57 0.27
C ALA A 258 -1.21 -3.17 -0.51
N ILE A 259 -1.44 -1.87 -0.68
CA ILE A 259 -2.60 -1.35 -1.41
C ILE A 259 -2.12 -0.28 -2.40
N ASP A 260 -2.62 -0.34 -3.62
CA ASP A 260 -2.48 0.74 -4.61
C ASP A 260 -3.68 0.70 -5.57
N SER A 261 -3.84 1.71 -6.40
CA SER A 261 -4.88 1.77 -7.43
C SER A 261 -4.31 1.74 -8.84
N ILE A 262 -5.03 1.07 -9.74
CA ILE A 262 -4.80 1.14 -11.19
C ILE A 262 -6.14 1.21 -11.91
N SER A 263 -6.28 2.11 -12.88
CA SER A 263 -7.54 2.49 -13.53
C SER A 263 -8.73 1.54 -13.45
N GLY A 264 -9.65 1.88 -12.55
CA GLY A 264 -10.86 1.14 -12.27
C GLY A 264 -10.74 0.08 -11.20
N PHE A 265 -9.56 -0.11 -10.62
CA PHE A 265 -9.28 -1.15 -9.63
C PHE A 265 -8.49 -0.61 -8.44
N ILE A 266 -8.77 -1.17 -7.27
CA ILE A 266 -7.86 -1.13 -6.11
C ILE A 266 -7.26 -2.53 -5.96
N LEU A 267 -5.94 -2.59 -5.90
CA LEU A 267 -5.17 -3.80 -5.70
C LEU A 267 -4.88 -3.96 -4.21
N LEU A 268 -5.00 -5.18 -3.70
CA LEU A 268 -4.62 -5.55 -2.34
C LEU A 268 -3.74 -6.79 -2.41
N ALA A 269 -2.57 -6.75 -1.80
CA ALA A 269 -1.61 -7.84 -1.84
C ALA A 269 -1.02 -8.13 -0.46
N GLY A 270 -1.02 -9.42 -0.10
CA GLY A 270 -0.33 -9.92 1.08
C GLY A 270 -0.81 -9.29 2.38
N GLY A 271 0.13 -8.93 3.26
CA GLY A 271 -0.13 -8.54 4.64
C GLY A 271 -0.15 -9.75 5.56
N GLU A 272 -0.60 -9.55 6.79
CA GLU A 272 -0.54 -10.58 7.83
C GLU A 272 -1.80 -10.69 8.67
N ILE A 273 -2.04 -11.89 9.16
CA ILE A 273 -3.04 -12.21 10.18
C ILE A 273 -2.29 -12.55 11.45
N ASP A 274 -2.58 -11.80 12.50
CA ASP A 274 -2.00 -11.99 13.84
C ASP A 274 -3.02 -12.73 14.72
N TYR A 275 -2.68 -13.95 15.12
CA TYR A 275 -3.49 -14.79 15.99
C TYR A 275 -3.12 -14.65 17.48
N GLY A 276 -2.18 -13.76 17.83
CA GLY A 276 -1.63 -13.64 19.17
C GLY A 276 -0.56 -14.70 19.47
N GLU A 277 0.12 -14.56 20.61
CA GLU A 277 1.15 -15.49 21.11
C GLU A 277 2.31 -15.78 20.11
N GLY A 278 2.60 -14.82 19.22
CA GLY A 278 3.62 -14.97 18.18
C GLY A 278 3.16 -15.74 16.94
N GLY A 279 1.87 -16.11 16.86
CA GLY A 279 1.27 -16.76 15.70
C GLY A 279 0.91 -15.75 14.60
N VAL A 280 1.89 -15.40 13.76
CA VAL A 280 1.67 -14.52 12.59
C VAL A 280 1.64 -15.36 11.31
N VAL A 281 0.58 -15.22 10.51
CA VAL A 281 0.46 -15.83 9.17
C VAL A 281 0.58 -14.74 8.12
N ARG A 282 1.62 -14.85 7.28
CA ARG A 282 1.84 -13.95 6.14
C ARG A 282 1.06 -14.46 4.94
N LEU A 283 0.28 -13.55 4.36
CA LEU A 283 -0.57 -13.84 3.20
C LEU A 283 0.22 -13.63 1.91
N VAL A 284 -0.06 -14.47 0.91
CA VAL A 284 0.58 -14.44 -0.41
C VAL A 284 -0.42 -14.19 -1.54
N ASP A 285 -1.67 -13.89 -1.19
CA ASP A 285 -2.76 -13.71 -2.14
C ASP A 285 -2.81 -12.28 -2.71
N TYR A 286 -3.45 -12.16 -3.87
CA TYR A 286 -3.81 -10.87 -4.46
C TYR A 286 -5.33 -10.77 -4.60
N TRP A 287 -5.84 -9.58 -4.36
CA TRP A 287 -7.24 -9.23 -4.52
C TRP A 287 -7.35 -7.97 -5.35
N VAL A 288 -8.43 -7.89 -6.13
CA VAL A 288 -8.78 -6.69 -6.88
C VAL A 288 -10.21 -6.28 -6.52
N LEU A 289 -10.38 -5.02 -6.16
CA LEU A 289 -11.69 -4.39 -6.06
C LEU A 289 -11.98 -3.69 -7.38
N ASP A 290 -13.00 -4.14 -8.12
CA ASP A 290 -13.50 -3.44 -9.29
C ASP A 290 -14.37 -2.25 -8.86
N LEU A 291 -13.95 -1.04 -9.20
CA LEU A 291 -14.60 0.22 -8.84
C LEU A 291 -15.84 0.54 -9.70
N THR A 292 -16.15 -0.30 -10.68
CA THR A 292 -17.38 -0.22 -11.49
C THR A 292 -18.49 -1.06 -10.85
N THR A 293 -18.14 -2.27 -10.42
CA THR A 293 -19.09 -3.24 -9.86
C THR A 293 -19.06 -3.28 -8.33
N PHE A 294 -18.11 -2.57 -7.71
CA PHE A 294 -17.83 -2.58 -6.29
C PHE A 294 -17.71 -3.99 -5.74
N LYS A 295 -16.94 -4.83 -6.44
CA LYS A 295 -16.82 -6.25 -6.13
C LYS A 295 -15.36 -6.65 -5.98
N TRP A 296 -15.07 -7.32 -4.87
CA TRP A 296 -13.81 -8.01 -4.67
C TRP A 296 -13.73 -9.27 -5.51
N ASN A 297 -12.59 -9.48 -6.15
CA ASN A 297 -12.29 -10.73 -6.84
C ASN A 297 -10.90 -11.19 -6.40
N GLN A 298 -10.78 -12.46 -6.00
CA GLN A 298 -9.47 -13.01 -5.71
C GLN A 298 -8.75 -13.33 -7.03
N VAL A 299 -7.51 -12.90 -7.15
CA VAL A 299 -6.69 -13.22 -8.33
C VAL A 299 -6.18 -14.65 -8.18
N PRO A 300 -6.28 -15.49 -9.23
CA PRO A 300 -5.78 -16.87 -9.21
C PRO A 300 -4.25 -16.91 -9.41
N ALA A 301 -3.51 -16.17 -8.60
CA ALA A 301 -2.05 -16.13 -8.54
C ALA A 301 -1.63 -15.84 -7.10
N GLN A 302 -0.38 -16.20 -6.77
CA GLN A 302 0.18 -16.00 -5.44
C GLN A 302 1.63 -15.51 -5.53
N MET A 303 2.08 -14.86 -4.46
CA MET A 303 3.49 -14.50 -4.29
C MET A 303 4.33 -15.78 -4.20
N PRO A 304 5.50 -15.85 -4.87
CA PRO A 304 6.41 -16.98 -4.71
C PRO A 304 7.04 -17.04 -3.32
N VAL A 305 7.08 -15.92 -2.60
CA VAL A 305 7.56 -15.80 -1.22
C VAL A 305 6.66 -14.86 -0.43
N PRO A 306 6.37 -15.13 0.86
CA PRO A 306 5.67 -14.19 1.73
C PRO A 306 6.57 -13.01 2.06
N LEU A 307 6.02 -11.80 2.01
CA LEU A 307 6.73 -10.57 2.35
C LEU A 307 6.24 -9.99 3.67
N ILE A 308 7.15 -9.34 4.40
CA ILE A 308 6.88 -8.57 5.61
C ILE A 308 6.63 -7.12 5.18
N GLU A 309 5.56 -6.52 5.72
CA GLU A 309 5.16 -5.14 5.41
C GLU A 309 5.15 -4.82 3.90
N PRO A 310 4.55 -5.68 3.04
CA PRO A 310 4.62 -5.48 1.60
C PRO A 310 4.04 -4.11 1.18
N ARG A 311 4.66 -3.52 0.17
CA ARG A 311 4.24 -2.29 -0.50
C ARG A 311 4.07 -2.52 -1.98
N LEU A 312 3.10 -1.83 -2.57
CA LEU A 312 2.67 -2.05 -3.95
C LEU A 312 2.82 -0.76 -4.73
N THR A 313 3.34 -0.89 -5.95
CA THR A 313 3.50 0.21 -6.90
C THR A 313 2.94 -0.22 -8.24
N THR A 314 1.96 0.52 -8.75
CA THR A 314 1.44 0.38 -10.11
C THR A 314 2.22 1.30 -11.06
N ALA A 315 2.79 0.73 -12.12
CA ALA A 315 3.61 1.47 -13.07
C ALA A 315 2.83 1.86 -14.33
N ASN A 316 3.27 2.94 -15.00
CA ASN A 316 2.69 3.40 -16.26
C ASN A 316 2.77 2.37 -17.40
N SER A 317 3.72 1.43 -17.33
CA SER A 317 3.83 0.30 -18.27
C SER A 317 2.74 -0.75 -18.10
N GLY A 318 2.00 -0.70 -16.99
CA GLY A 318 1.06 -1.74 -16.57
C GLY A 318 1.70 -2.88 -15.78
N ASN A 319 3.02 -2.85 -15.55
CA ASN A 319 3.64 -3.69 -14.53
C ASN A 319 3.16 -3.25 -13.14
N VAL A 320 3.07 -4.21 -12.23
CA VAL A 320 2.88 -3.96 -10.80
C VAL A 320 4.11 -4.49 -10.08
N TYR A 321 4.65 -3.70 -9.16
CA TYR A 321 5.79 -4.09 -8.33
C TYR A 321 5.32 -4.25 -6.90
N LEU A 322 5.57 -5.40 -6.32
CA LEU A 322 5.34 -5.68 -4.91
C LEU A 322 6.69 -5.87 -4.25
N TRP A 323 6.96 -5.13 -3.17
CA TRP A 323 8.26 -5.14 -2.52
C TRP A 323 8.12 -5.06 -1.01
N GLY A 324 9.02 -5.69 -0.28
CA GLY A 324 8.89 -5.83 1.17
C GLY A 324 10.08 -6.54 1.77
N ASP A 325 10.12 -6.61 3.09
CA ASP A 325 11.17 -7.32 3.80
C ASP A 325 10.97 -8.84 3.71
N PHE A 326 12.07 -9.57 3.73
CA PHE A 326 12.10 -11.03 3.79
C PHE A 326 13.17 -11.45 4.80
N ASP A 327 12.82 -12.38 5.68
CA ASP A 327 13.61 -12.76 6.87
C ASP A 327 14.36 -14.10 6.70
N GLU A 328 14.16 -14.83 5.60
CA GLU A 328 14.94 -16.05 5.32
C GLU A 328 16.30 -15.72 4.69
N PRO A 329 17.38 -16.47 5.03
CA PRO A 329 18.73 -16.14 4.62
C PRO A 329 18.93 -16.21 3.10
N LEU A 330 19.48 -15.13 2.51
CA LEU A 330 19.95 -15.17 1.13
C LEU A 330 21.17 -16.08 0.99
N PRO A 331 21.29 -16.85 -0.11
CA PRO A 331 22.52 -17.58 -0.41
C PRO A 331 23.73 -16.66 -0.48
N GLY A 332 24.74 -16.96 0.35
CA GLY A 332 25.94 -16.12 0.51
C GLY A 332 25.80 -14.97 1.51
N MET A 333 24.67 -14.84 2.22
CA MET A 333 24.50 -13.87 3.30
C MET A 333 24.53 -14.53 4.69
N PRO A 334 24.80 -13.74 5.76
CA PRO A 334 24.70 -14.24 7.13
C PRO A 334 23.32 -14.87 7.39
N PRO A 335 23.23 -15.88 8.27
CA PRO A 335 21.96 -16.56 8.60
C PRO A 335 20.89 -15.65 9.23
N SER A 336 21.24 -14.42 9.58
CA SER A 336 20.41 -13.45 10.29
C SER A 336 20.39 -12.10 9.56
N GLY A 337 19.19 -11.60 9.25
CA GLY A 337 18.96 -10.28 8.68
C GLY A 337 17.70 -10.25 7.83
N THR A 338 17.09 -9.07 7.68
CA THR A 338 16.04 -8.82 6.67
C THR A 338 16.62 -8.10 5.47
N HIS A 339 16.08 -8.39 4.29
CA HIS A 339 16.42 -7.70 3.04
C HIS A 339 15.17 -7.47 2.19
N VAL A 340 15.24 -6.45 1.34
CA VAL A 340 14.17 -6.16 0.38
C VAL A 340 14.10 -7.25 -0.70
N ARG A 341 12.90 -7.80 -0.89
CA ARG A 341 12.50 -8.58 -2.06
C ARG A 341 11.61 -7.73 -2.96
N ILE A 342 11.70 -7.96 -4.27
CA ILE A 342 10.97 -7.22 -5.29
C ILE A 342 10.36 -8.25 -6.25
N LEU A 343 9.04 -8.25 -6.33
CA LEU A 343 8.24 -9.11 -7.18
C LEU A 343 7.64 -8.25 -8.30
N ARG A 344 7.87 -8.65 -9.54
CA ARG A 344 7.24 -8.06 -10.73
C ARG A 344 6.01 -8.88 -11.09
N ILE A 345 4.86 -8.24 -11.10
CA ILE A 345 3.57 -8.84 -11.40
C ILE A 345 3.07 -8.27 -12.73
N ARG A 346 2.65 -9.15 -13.64
CA ARG A 346 2.11 -8.83 -14.96
C ARG A 346 0.73 -9.44 -15.14
N GLY A 347 -0.14 -8.77 -15.88
CA GLY A 347 -1.46 -9.28 -16.22
C GLY A 347 -2.53 -9.08 -15.14
N LEU A 348 -2.19 -8.43 -14.01
CA LEU A 348 -3.19 -7.84 -13.09
C LEU A 348 -4.00 -6.72 -13.80
N ASN A 349 -3.40 -6.10 -14.81
CA ASN A 349 -3.99 -5.09 -15.68
C ASN A 349 -4.65 -5.74 -16.90
N THR A 350 -5.94 -6.11 -16.83
CA THR A 350 -6.65 -6.53 -18.06
C THR A 350 -7.09 -5.37 -18.97
N THR A 351 -6.76 -4.13 -18.60
CA THR A 351 -6.84 -2.95 -19.46
C THR A 351 -5.77 -1.97 -18.99
N ALA A 352 -4.91 -1.50 -19.90
CA ALA A 352 -4.19 -0.24 -19.68
C ALA A 352 -5.22 0.86 -19.32
N PRO A 353 -4.86 1.89 -18.52
CA PRO A 353 -5.77 3.00 -18.27
C PRO A 353 -6.30 3.54 -19.61
N PRO A 354 -7.62 3.58 -19.83
CA PRO A 354 -8.16 4.17 -21.05
C PRO A 354 -7.67 5.62 -21.16
N PRO A 355 -7.34 6.12 -22.38
CA PRO A 355 -7.08 7.54 -22.58
C PRO A 355 -8.21 8.41 -22.03
N TYR A 356 -7.92 9.65 -21.61
CA TYR A 356 -8.85 10.60 -20.97
C TYR A 356 -10.29 10.60 -21.54
N ALA A 357 -10.44 10.63 -22.87
CA ALA A 357 -11.73 10.66 -23.54
C ALA A 357 -12.58 9.38 -23.33
N GLN A 358 -11.93 8.26 -23.02
CA GLN A 358 -12.57 6.97 -22.75
C GLN A 358 -12.82 6.77 -21.25
N ALA A 359 -11.94 7.28 -20.37
CA ALA A 359 -12.09 7.18 -18.92
C ALA A 359 -13.31 7.98 -18.40
N THR A 360 -13.57 9.15 -19.00
CA THR A 360 -14.73 10.02 -18.68
C THR A 360 -16.05 9.52 -19.26
N ALA A 361 -16.01 8.57 -20.20
CA ALA A 361 -17.20 8.03 -20.88
C ALA A 361 -17.85 6.85 -20.13
N TYR A 362 -17.22 6.35 -19.05
CA TYR A 362 -17.83 5.29 -18.24
C TYR A 362 -18.99 5.87 -17.44
N PRO A 363 -20.20 5.31 -17.57
CA PRO A 363 -21.34 5.76 -16.78
C PRO A 363 -21.02 5.56 -15.29
N VAL A 364 -21.08 6.64 -14.52
CA VAL A 364 -21.10 6.55 -13.07
C VAL A 364 -22.31 5.68 -12.70
N PRO A 365 -22.14 4.55 -12.00
CA PRO A 365 -23.27 3.73 -11.60
C PRO A 365 -24.26 4.61 -10.84
N ASN A 366 -25.53 4.48 -11.20
CA ASN A 366 -26.64 5.29 -10.69
C ASN A 366 -26.53 5.40 -9.16
N GLN A 367 -26.09 6.56 -8.68
CA GLN A 367 -25.83 6.81 -7.27
C GLN A 367 -27.17 6.78 -6.55
N GLN A 368 -27.55 5.64 -5.98
CA GLN A 368 -28.62 5.61 -4.98
C GLN A 368 -28.10 6.36 -3.76
N GLN A 369 -28.46 7.63 -3.72
CA GLN A 369 -28.21 8.57 -2.64
C GLN A 369 -28.95 8.10 -1.40
N TYR A 370 -28.37 7.15 -0.67
CA TYR A 370 -28.81 6.82 0.68
C TYR A 370 -28.37 7.96 1.60
N GLY A 371 -29.25 8.95 1.73
CA GLY A 371 -29.13 10.03 2.69
C GLY A 371 -29.22 9.49 4.12
N GLY A 372 -28.09 9.08 4.67
CA GLY A 372 -27.91 8.79 6.07
C GLY A 372 -26.67 9.51 6.56
N THR A 373 -26.81 10.35 7.60
CA THR A 373 -25.67 10.94 8.31
C THR A 373 -24.79 9.83 8.91
N PRO A 374 -23.46 10.02 9.00
CA PRO A 374 -22.51 8.90 8.98
C PRO A 374 -22.31 8.14 10.31
N TYR A 375 -23.00 8.50 11.40
CA TYR A 375 -22.79 7.89 12.71
C TYR A 375 -24.10 7.63 13.46
N PRO A 376 -24.22 6.52 14.21
CA PRO A 376 -25.24 6.38 15.23
C PRO A 376 -24.95 7.37 16.36
N ASN A 377 -25.95 8.18 16.67
CA ASN A 377 -25.92 9.11 17.79
C ASN A 377 -25.70 8.31 19.09
N ALA A 378 -24.63 8.63 19.83
CA ALA A 378 -24.39 8.08 21.16
C ALA A 378 -25.38 8.72 22.14
N GLY A 379 -26.55 8.11 22.31
CA GLY A 379 -27.53 8.52 23.31
C GLY A 379 -28.97 8.32 22.85
N GLY A 380 -29.56 7.18 23.23
CA GLY A 380 -30.97 6.91 22.98
C GLY A 380 -31.30 5.44 23.17
N GLY A 381 -31.46 5.01 24.43
CA GLY A 381 -31.95 3.67 24.73
C GLY A 381 -33.39 3.53 24.27
N HIS A 382 -33.66 2.59 23.36
CA HIS A 382 -35.03 2.16 23.06
C HIS A 382 -35.09 0.64 22.95
N GLY A 383 -35.86 0.05 23.86
CA GLY A 383 -36.16 -1.37 23.94
C GLY A 383 -37.00 -1.85 22.76
N TRP A 384 -36.73 -3.09 22.36
CA TRP A 384 -37.44 -3.78 21.29
C TRP A 384 -38.72 -4.42 21.86
N ASN A 385 -39.88 -4.06 21.32
CA ASN A 385 -41.17 -4.68 21.63
C ASN A 385 -41.69 -5.42 20.37
N PRO A 386 -41.86 -6.75 20.39
CA PRO A 386 -42.31 -7.51 19.25
C PRO A 386 -43.84 -7.67 19.27
N SER A 387 -44.57 -6.78 18.60
CA SER A 387 -45.90 -7.10 18.07
C SER A 387 -46.28 -6.17 16.92
N GLN A 388 -46.15 -6.64 15.68
CA GLN A 388 -47.24 -6.73 14.69
C GLN A 388 -46.70 -7.10 13.31
N GLN A 389 -47.42 -8.05 12.71
CA GLN A 389 -47.14 -8.76 11.46
C GLN A 389 -47.48 -7.95 10.21
N GLY A 390 -46.74 -8.20 9.14
CA GLY A 390 -47.12 -7.89 7.75
C GLY A 390 -46.18 -8.60 6.78
N VAL A 391 -46.53 -9.83 6.40
CA VAL A 391 -45.72 -10.81 5.65
C VAL A 391 -45.88 -10.64 4.13
N VAL A 392 -44.76 -10.63 3.37
CA VAL A 392 -44.65 -11.35 2.07
C VAL A 392 -43.22 -11.91 1.92
N THR A 393 -43.15 -13.14 1.43
CA THR A 393 -42.16 -14.22 1.56
C THR A 393 -40.95 -14.18 0.61
N ALA A 394 -39.76 -14.53 1.12
CA ALA A 394 -38.62 -15.09 0.37
C ALA A 394 -38.38 -16.56 0.79
N PRO A 395 -37.98 -17.48 -0.13
CA PRO A 395 -37.83 -18.91 0.16
C PRO A 395 -36.55 -19.26 0.95
N PRO A 396 -36.52 -20.43 1.63
CA PRO A 396 -35.70 -20.66 2.83
C PRO A 396 -34.28 -21.21 2.57
N TYR A 397 -33.34 -20.76 3.40
CA TYR A 397 -31.98 -21.30 3.56
C TYR A 397 -32.00 -22.60 4.40
N PRO A 398 -31.25 -23.66 4.04
CA PRO A 398 -31.10 -24.85 4.89
C PRO A 398 -30.08 -24.65 6.02
N GLY A 399 -30.60 -24.52 7.24
CA GLY A 399 -30.16 -25.18 8.49
C GLY A 399 -28.69 -25.12 8.96
N ALA A 400 -28.41 -24.19 9.88
CA ALA A 400 -27.43 -24.38 10.95
C ALA A 400 -28.18 -24.61 12.27
N ALA A 401 -27.91 -25.72 12.95
CA ALA A 401 -28.53 -26.06 14.24
C ALA A 401 -27.61 -25.65 15.43
N PRO A 402 -28.16 -25.43 16.63
CA PRO A 402 -27.57 -24.60 17.67
C PRO A 402 -26.71 -25.37 18.70
N TYR A 403 -25.76 -24.66 19.32
CA TYR A 403 -24.99 -25.09 20.49
C TYR A 403 -25.89 -25.45 21.68
N PRO A 404 -25.63 -26.56 22.40
CA PRO A 404 -26.13 -26.78 23.75
C PRO A 404 -25.06 -26.50 24.81
N THR A 405 -25.46 -25.76 25.83
CA THR A 405 -24.80 -25.57 27.12
C THR A 405 -24.99 -26.79 28.04
N GLY A 406 -23.93 -27.26 28.72
CA GLY A 406 -24.04 -28.03 29.98
C GLY A 406 -23.15 -29.28 30.15
N ALA A 407 -22.20 -29.18 31.10
CA ALA A 407 -21.57 -30.18 32.00
C ALA A 407 -21.14 -31.61 31.56
N ALA A 408 -19.85 -31.89 31.84
CA ALA A 408 -19.03 -33.13 32.00
C ALA A 408 -19.77 -34.50 32.23
N PRO A 409 -19.18 -35.69 31.87
CA PRO A 409 -17.88 -36.17 32.35
C PRO A 409 -17.00 -37.04 31.39
N TYR A 410 -15.71 -37.18 31.73
CA TYR A 410 -14.73 -38.10 31.12
C TYR A 410 -15.22 -39.56 31.05
N PRO A 411 -14.72 -40.34 30.06
CA PRO A 411 -14.03 -41.57 30.43
C PRO A 411 -12.75 -41.90 29.63
N ALA A 412 -11.96 -42.74 30.28
CA ALA A 412 -10.63 -43.27 29.98
C ALA A 412 -10.56 -44.33 28.86
N GLY A 413 -9.33 -44.62 28.41
CA GLY A 413 -8.91 -45.88 27.76
C GLY A 413 -8.32 -45.69 26.35
N SER A 414 -7.00 -45.58 26.17
CA SER A 414 -5.98 -46.65 26.04
C SER A 414 -5.61 -46.92 24.56
N SER A 415 -4.41 -46.49 24.12
CA SER A 415 -3.24 -47.34 23.75
C SER A 415 -2.84 -47.04 22.28
N SER A 416 -1.59 -47.05 21.80
CA SER A 416 -0.30 -47.55 22.29
C SER A 416 0.86 -46.90 21.50
N TYR A 417 1.97 -46.58 22.19
CA TYR A 417 3.28 -46.30 21.59
C TYR A 417 4.04 -47.62 21.37
N PRO A 418 4.88 -47.77 20.33
CA PRO A 418 5.95 -48.76 20.31
C PRO A 418 7.24 -48.21 20.94
N PRO A 419 8.05 -49.05 21.62
CA PRO A 419 9.22 -48.65 22.38
C PRO A 419 10.50 -48.56 21.52
N GLY A 420 11.43 -47.72 21.97
CA GLY A 420 12.65 -47.38 21.26
C GLY A 420 13.68 -48.51 21.11
N ASN A 421 14.62 -48.27 20.19
CA ASN A 421 15.91 -48.93 20.19
C ASN A 421 17.01 -47.92 19.86
N THR A 422 18.14 -48.15 20.51
CA THR A 422 19.30 -47.27 20.76
C THR A 422 20.20 -47.06 19.54
N GLY A 423 20.78 -45.87 19.39
CA GLY A 423 21.89 -45.64 18.46
C GLY A 423 22.24 -44.18 18.15
N SER A 424 23.18 -43.62 18.93
CA SER A 424 24.11 -42.52 18.62
C SER A 424 23.59 -41.18 18.06
N ASP A 425 23.42 -40.20 18.97
CA ASP A 425 23.39 -38.75 18.68
C ASP A 425 24.75 -38.21 18.20
N PRO A 426 24.74 -37.18 17.35
CA PRO A 426 25.61 -36.02 17.49
C PRO A 426 24.79 -34.78 17.93
N PRO A 427 25.42 -33.84 18.66
CA PRO A 427 24.72 -32.94 19.58
C PRO A 427 23.95 -31.82 18.87
N TYR A 428 22.69 -31.65 19.30
CA TYR A 428 21.86 -30.50 19.00
C TYR A 428 22.41 -29.27 19.73
N ASN A 429 23.16 -28.43 19.02
CA ASN A 429 23.65 -27.18 19.57
C ASN A 429 22.49 -26.17 19.57
N GLN A 430 21.80 -26.08 20.71
CA GLN A 430 20.85 -25.00 21.01
C GLN A 430 21.61 -23.68 21.12
N GLN A 431 21.54 -22.84 20.09
CA GLN A 431 21.77 -21.39 20.18
C GLN A 431 21.20 -20.70 18.93
N GLY A 432 19.88 -20.74 18.78
CA GLY A 432 19.16 -19.87 17.86
C GLY A 432 18.45 -18.78 18.66
N SER A 433 19.00 -17.58 18.68
CA SER A 433 18.33 -16.41 19.24
C SER A 433 17.02 -16.19 18.47
N TYR A 434 15.89 -16.27 19.15
CA TYR A 434 14.65 -15.69 18.67
C TYR A 434 14.86 -14.18 18.48
N PRO A 435 14.42 -13.58 17.36
CA PRO A 435 14.48 -12.13 17.20
C PRO A 435 13.68 -11.45 18.32
N HIS A 436 14.34 -10.55 19.03
CA HIS A 436 13.75 -9.75 20.09
C HIS A 436 12.97 -8.60 19.46
N TYR A 437 11.63 -8.63 19.58
CA TYR A 437 10.78 -7.50 19.25
C TYR A 437 10.60 -6.63 20.50
N PRO A 438 10.75 -5.30 20.41
CA PRO A 438 10.33 -4.42 21.49
C PRO A 438 8.81 -4.60 21.75
N PRO A 439 8.34 -4.43 23.00
CA PRO A 439 6.93 -4.53 23.32
C PRO A 439 6.10 -3.56 22.47
N GLN A 440 5.00 -4.09 21.91
CA GLN A 440 4.08 -3.35 21.04
C GLN A 440 3.30 -2.31 21.85
N GLU A 441 3.83 -1.09 21.97
CA GLU A 441 2.96 0.08 22.09
C GLU A 441 2.15 0.19 20.80
N LYS A 442 0.88 0.60 20.90
CA LYS A 442 0.03 0.89 19.74
C LYS A 442 0.83 1.81 18.80
N LYS A 443 1.33 1.30 17.68
CA LYS A 443 1.75 2.15 16.57
C LYS A 443 0.51 2.96 16.22
N GLU A 444 0.59 4.28 16.43
CA GLU A 444 -0.40 5.19 15.87
C GLU A 444 -0.54 4.83 14.39
N LYS A 445 -1.79 4.68 13.95
CA LYS A 445 -2.09 4.46 12.53
C LYS A 445 -2.02 5.81 11.84
N ASP A 446 -0.81 6.33 11.87
CA ASP A 446 -0.33 7.26 10.91
C ASP A 446 -0.62 6.64 9.53
N CYS A 447 -1.47 7.29 8.72
CA CYS A 447 -1.38 7.19 7.25
C CYS A 447 -0.09 7.90 6.78
N THR A 448 0.99 7.67 7.51
CA THR A 448 2.17 8.48 7.67
C THR A 448 3.28 7.47 7.97
N LEU A 449 4.33 7.48 7.16
CA LEU A 449 5.55 6.75 7.52
C LEU A 449 6.08 7.38 8.80
N MET A 450 6.23 6.58 9.88
CA MET A 450 6.95 6.99 11.10
C MET A 450 8.22 7.73 10.75
#